data_AF-A0A9E4MBB5-F1
#
_entry.id   AF-A0A9E4MBB5-F1
#
_cell.length_a   1.000
_cell.length_b   1.000
_cell.length_c   1.000
_cell.angle_alpha   90.00
_cell.angle_beta   90.00
_cell.angle_gamma   90.00
#
_symmetry.space_group_name_H-M   'P 1'
#
loop_
_entity.id
_entity.type
_entity.pdbx_description
1 polymer ?
#
loop_
_entity_poly.entity_id
_entity_poly.type
_entity_poly.pdbx_seq_one_letter_code
_entity_poly.pdbx_strand_id
1 'polypeptide(L)' 'VTWLHYRGPGRVAFSPMTTPVEMVDGRAETTARFSEPGTYVIRAAADDGVYMSIADVTVVVTE' A
#
# COMPACT_ATOMS: atom_id res chain seq x y z
N VAL A 1 -9.26 1.05 2.18
CA VAL A 1 -8.07 1.09 1.31
C VAL A 1 -7.52 -0.32 1.13
N THR A 2 -7.27 -0.73 -0.10
CA THR A 2 -6.55 -1.97 -0.42
C THR A 2 -5.14 -1.62 -0.89
N TRP A 3 -4.14 -2.29 -0.31
CA TRP A 3 -2.73 -2.08 -0.60
C TRP A 3 -2.22 -3.14 -1.58
N LEU A 4 -1.52 -2.70 -2.62
CA LEU A 4 -1.01 -3.57 -3.67
C LEU A 4 0.49 -3.33 -3.89
N HIS A 5 1.21 -4.42 -4.14
CA HIS A 5 2.51 -4.35 -4.77
C HIS A 5 2.30 -4.10 -6.26
N TYR A 6 2.61 -2.90 -6.74
CA TYR A 6 2.42 -2.55 -8.15
C TYR A 6 3.66 -2.83 -8.98
N ARG A 7 4.85 -2.47 -8.48
CA ARG A 7 6.15 -2.71 -9.13
C ARG A 7 7.24 -2.98 -8.09
N GLY A 8 8.27 -3.74 -8.45
CA GLY A 8 9.47 -3.95 -7.64
C GLY A 8 9.99 -5.39 -7.74
N PRO A 9 11.24 -5.64 -7.30
CA PRO A 9 11.96 -6.89 -7.56
C PRO A 9 11.47 -8.07 -6.72
N GLY A 10 11.20 -7.86 -5.43
CA GLY A 10 10.80 -8.91 -4.49
C GLY A 10 9.31 -8.92 -4.14
N ARG A 11 8.91 -9.85 -3.26
CA ARG A 11 7.55 -9.91 -2.72
C ARG A 11 7.33 -8.82 -1.67
N VAL A 12 6.16 -8.19 -1.69
CA VAL A 12 5.68 -7.32 -0.59
C VAL A 12 4.49 -7.98 0.11
N ALA A 13 4.58 -8.14 1.43
CA ALA A 13 3.48 -8.61 2.27
C ALA A 13 2.90 -7.45 3.08
N PHE A 14 1.57 -7.28 3.05
CA PHE A 14 0.86 -6.25 3.80
C PHE A 14 0.10 -6.85 4.98
N SER A 15 0.13 -6.17 6.13
CA SER A 15 -0.57 -6.58 7.34
C SER A 15 -1.20 -5.35 8.02
N PRO A 16 -2.52 -5.12 7.84
CA PRO A 16 -3.45 -5.83 6.94
C PRO A 16 -3.32 -5.39 5.48
N MET A 17 -3.71 -6.23 4.51
CA MET A 17 -3.75 -5.85 3.09
C MET A 17 -4.90 -4.91 2.75
N THR A 18 -6.01 -5.00 3.48
CA THR A 18 -7.13 -4.07 3.37
C THR A 18 -7.36 -3.41 4.72
N THR A 19 -7.28 -2.09 4.76
CA THR A 19 -7.48 -1.29 5.96
C THR A 19 -8.75 -0.44 5.80
N PRO A 20 -9.70 -0.48 6.74
CA PRO A 20 -10.78 0.52 6.82
C PRO A 20 -10.20 1.93 6.94
N VAL A 21 -10.92 2.92 6.44
CA VAL A 21 -10.56 4.33 6.64
C VAL A 21 -11.16 4.78 7.97
N GLU A 22 -10.33 5.39 8.83
CA GLU A 22 -10.79 5.97 10.09
C GLU A 22 -11.69 7.19 9.85
N MET A 23 -12.81 7.25 10.56
CA MET A 23 -13.83 8.29 10.37
C MET A 23 -13.40 9.67 10.88
N VAL A 24 -12.43 9.72 11.81
CA VAL A 24 -12.06 10.97 12.50
C VAL A 24 -11.05 11.78 11.69
N ASP A 25 -10.06 11.14 11.08
CA ASP A 25 -8.98 11.81 10.36
C ASP A 25 -8.74 11.28 8.92
N GLY A 26 -9.55 10.34 8.46
CA GLY A 26 -9.46 9.81 7.09
C GLY A 26 -8.24 8.93 6.84
N ARG A 27 -7.59 8.41 7.89
CA ARG A 27 -6.37 7.61 7.75
C ARG A 27 -6.65 6.14 7.52
N ALA A 28 -5.70 5.51 6.82
CA ALA A 28 -5.61 4.07 6.67
C ALA A 28 -4.14 3.69 6.68
N GLU A 29 -3.78 2.74 7.54
CA GLU A 29 -2.38 2.33 7.75
C GLU A 29 -2.20 0.83 7.49
N THR A 30 -0.98 0.44 7.08
CA THR A 30 -0.58 -0.97 6.96
C THR A 30 0.91 -1.10 7.22
N THR A 31 1.33 -2.30 7.65
CA THR A 31 2.75 -2.67 7.66
C THR A 31 3.09 -3.42 6.37
N ALA A 32 4.05 -2.90 5.61
CA ALA A 32 4.62 -3.59 4.44
C ALA A 32 5.96 -4.25 4.79
N ARG A 33 6.15 -5.51 4.39
CA ARG A 33 7.41 -6.25 4.51
C ARG A 33 7.92 -6.64 3.13
N PHE A 34 9.19 -6.32 2.85
CA PHE A 34 9.85 -6.52 1.57
C PHE A 34 10.83 -7.69 1.67
N SER A 35 10.87 -8.57 0.67
CA SER A 35 11.77 -9.73 0.68
C SER A 35 13.19 -9.42 0.19
N GLU A 36 13.36 -8.33 -0.56
CA GLU A 36 14.62 -8.00 -1.25
C GLU A 36 14.85 -6.47 -1.22
N PRO A 37 16.12 -6.01 -1.23
CA PRO A 37 16.45 -4.62 -1.50
C PRO A 37 16.01 -4.21 -2.92
N GLY A 38 15.65 -2.95 -3.10
CA GLY A 38 15.27 -2.40 -4.40
C GLY A 38 14.25 -1.27 -4.31
N THR A 39 13.90 -0.72 -5.48
CA THR A 39 12.85 0.29 -5.59
C THR A 39 11.50 -0.37 -5.90
N TYR A 40 10.49 -0.02 -5.10
CA TYR A 40 9.13 -0.54 -5.16
C TYR A 40 8.15 0.59 -5.43
N VAL A 41 7.07 0.26 -6.14
CA VAL A 41 5.86 1.09 -6.18
C VAL A 41 4.76 0.34 -5.46
N ILE A 42 4.29 0.93 -4.37
CA ILE A 42 3.13 0.49 -3.60
C ILE A 42 1.93 1.31 -4.05
N ARG A 43 0.82 0.63 -4.35
CA ARG A 43 -0.42 1.27 -4.77
C ARG A 43 -1.46 1.16 -3.66
N ALA A 44 -2.06 2.29 -3.30
CA ALA A 44 -3.24 2.37 -2.46
C ALA A 44 -4.47 2.59 -3.35
N ALA A 45 -5.47 1.72 -3.21
CA ALA A 45 -6.79 1.90 -3.82
C ALA A 45 -7.82 2.19 -2.72
N ALA A 46 -8.35 3.41 -2.70
CA ALA A 46 -9.43 3.83 -1.81
C ALA A 46 -10.75 3.75 -2.57
N ASP A 47 -11.74 3.10 -1.99
CA ASP A 47 -13.07 2.89 -2.58
C ASP A 47 -14.11 3.29 -1.52
N ASP A 48 -15.04 4.18 -1.90
CA ASP A 48 -16.15 4.65 -1.05
C ASP A 48 -17.50 4.01 -1.41
N GLY A 49 -17.49 3.02 -2.32
CA GLY A 49 -18.66 2.33 -2.87
C GLY A 49 -19.24 2.98 -4.13
N VAL A 50 -18.79 4.18 -4.50
CA VAL A 50 -19.22 4.90 -5.70
C VAL A 50 -18.03 5.20 -6.62
N TYR A 51 -16.93 5.66 -6.04
CA TYR A 51 -15.71 6.03 -6.73
C TYR A 51 -14.50 5.31 -6.13
N MET A 52 -13.53 5.03 -7.01
CA MET A 52 -12.22 4.52 -6.63
C MET A 52 -11.14 5.56 -6.93
N SER A 53 -10.33 5.88 -5.92
CA SER A 53 -9.15 6.73 -6.04
C SER A 53 -7.88 5.91 -5.87
N ILE A 54 -6.86 6.22 -6.68
CA ILE A 54 -5.57 5.52 -6.69
C ILE A 54 -4.45 6.48 -6.29
N ALA A 55 -3.56 6.02 -5.41
CA ALA A 55 -2.31 6.69 -5.09
C ALA A 55 -1.14 5.70 -5.17
N ASP A 56 -0.04 6.14 -5.78
CA ASP A 56 1.19 5.36 -5.88
C ASP A 56 2.27 5.98 -4.98
N VAL A 57 2.96 5.14 -4.22
CA VAL A 57 4.05 5.50 -3.30
C VAL A 57 5.30 4.74 -3.72
N THR A 58 6.39 5.46 -3.96
CA THR A 58 7.69 4.86 -4.26
C THR A 58 8.48 4.66 -2.96
N VAL A 59 8.97 3.44 -2.75
CA VAL A 59 9.75 3.04 -1.56
C VAL A 59 11.08 2.47 -2.04
N VAL A 60 12.19 2.94 -1.45
CA VAL A 60 13.52 2.37 -1.68
C VAL A 60 13.92 1.56 -0.45
N VAL A 61 14.16 0.27 -0.66
CA VAL A 61 14.62 -0.67 0.37
C VAL A 61 16.11 -0.92 0.15
N THR A 62 16.92 -0.71 1.17
CA THR A 62 18.36 -1.02 1.16
C THR A 62 18.64 -2.21 2.08
N GLU A 63 19.82 -2.82 1.94
CA GLU A 63 20.32 -3.81 2.91
C GLU A 63 20.52 -3.22 4.31
#